data_AF-A0A6G3WLM8-F1
#
_entry.id   AF-A0A6G3WLM8-F1
#
_cell.length_a   1.000
_cell.length_b   1.000
_cell.length_c   1.000
_cell.angle_alpha   90.00
_cell.angle_beta   90.00
_cell.angle_gamma   90.00
#
_symmetry.space_group_name_H-M   'P 1'
#
loop_
_entity.id
_entity.type
_entity.pdbx_description
1 polymer ?
#
loop_
_entity_poly.entity_id
_entity_poly.type
_entity_poly.pdbx_seq_one_letter_code
_entity_poly.pdbx_strand_id
1 'polypeptide(L)'
;MSGPDVNLILRSTRVVTPEGTRPAAVAVAGGTIDAVLPYDTGMPAGARLEDFGDDVLLPGLVDTHVHVNDPGRTEWEGFYTAT
;
A
#
# COMPACT_ATOMS: atom_id res chain seq x y z
N MET A 1 -26.10 -6.05 5.92
CA MET A 1 -25.03 -6.25 4.93
C MET A 1 -23.76 -6.47 5.73
N SER A 2 -23.12 -7.63 5.62
CA SER A 2 -21.80 -7.81 6.24
C SER A 2 -20.86 -6.80 5.59
N GLY A 3 -20.02 -6.14 6.37
CA GLY A 3 -19.04 -5.20 5.83
C GLY A 3 -18.12 -5.87 4.81
N PRO A 4 -17.36 -5.08 4.03
CA PRO A 4 -16.36 -5.60 3.11
C PRO A 4 -15.44 -6.60 3.82
N ASP A 5 -15.10 -7.69 3.13
CA ASP A 5 -14.25 -8.76 3.66
C ASP A 5 -12.79 -8.29 3.66
N VAL A 6 -12.45 -7.45 4.64
CA VAL A 6 -11.12 -6.88 4.83
C VAL A 6 -10.14 -8.03 5.13
N ASN A 7 -9.17 -8.21 4.23
CA ASN A 7 -8.20 -9.29 4.33
C ASN A 7 -6.80 -8.81 4.76
N LEU A 8 -6.54 -7.50 4.70
CA LEU A 8 -5.26 -6.90 5.05
C LEU A 8 -5.45 -5.54 5.72
N ILE A 9 -4.67 -5.30 6.77
CA ILE A 9 -4.52 -4.01 7.45
C ILE A 9 -3.05 -3.64 7.42
N LEU A 10 -2.73 -2.46 6.87
CA LEU A 10 -1.41 -1.84 6.92
C LEU A 10 -1.43 -0.72 7.96
N ARG A 11 -0.55 -0.76 8.96
CA ARG A 11 -0.55 0.21 10.07
C ARG A 11 0.80 0.88 10.22
N SER A 12 0.79 2.19 10.45
CA SER A 12 2.00 2.98 10.73
C SER A 12 1.66 4.26 11.50
N THR A 13 2.60 4.77 12.28
CA THR A 13 2.53 6.10 12.90
C THR A 13 2.69 7.23 11.88
N ARG A 14 3.16 6.94 10.66
CA ARG A 14 3.41 7.88 9.56
C ARG A 14 2.79 7.42 8.24
N VAL A 15 1.46 7.54 8.12
CA VAL A 15 0.74 7.34 6.86
C VAL A 15 0.52 8.68 6.16
N VAL A 16 0.90 8.78 4.90
CA VAL A 16 0.71 10.00 4.09
C VAL A 16 -0.65 10.00 3.43
N THR A 17 -1.46 11.01 3.74
CA THR A 17 -2.77 11.25 3.13
C THR A 17 -2.81 12.64 2.47
N PRO A 18 -3.83 12.96 1.67
CA PRO A 18 -4.00 14.31 1.11
C PRO A 18 -4.04 15.42 2.17
N GLU A 19 -4.47 15.10 3.39
CA GLU A 19 -4.57 16.04 4.53
C GLU A 19 -3.26 16.17 5.31
N GLY A 20 -2.25 15.34 5.03
CA GLY A 20 -0.94 15.35 5.68
C GLY A 20 -0.50 13.97 6.17
N THR A 21 0.60 13.94 6.92
CA THR A 21 1.13 12.70 7.52
C THR A 21 0.55 12.50 8.92
N ARG A 22 -0.01 11.32 9.20
CA ARG A 22 -0.59 10.99 10.52
C ARG A 22 -0.53 9.48 10.83
N PRO A 23 -0.67 9.09 12.11
CA PRO A 23 -0.95 7.70 12.47
C PRO A 23 -2.26 7.22 11.84
N ALA A 24 -2.23 6.04 11.21
CA ALA A 24 -3.42 5.45 10.61
C ALA A 24 -3.29 3.92 10.42
N ALA A 25 -4.44 3.29 10.16
CA ALA A 25 -4.53 1.93 9.65
C ALA A 25 -5.26 1.96 8.29
N VAL A 26 -4.66 1.39 7.24
CA VAL A 26 -5.25 1.27 5.91
C VAL A 26 -5.84 -0.12 5.76
N ALA A 27 -7.16 -0.19 5.62
CA ALA A 27 -7.89 -1.42 5.37
C ALA A 27 -7.96 -1.71 3.87
N VAL A 28 -7.63 -2.94 3.51
CA VAL A 28 -7.62 -3.43 2.13
C VAL A 28 -8.57 -4.61 2.02
N ALA A 29 -9.41 -4.57 0.99
CA ALA A 29 -10.31 -5.64 0.60
C ALA A 29 -10.24 -5.79 -0.92
N GLY A 30 -10.10 -7.02 -1.43
CA GLY A 30 -10.09 -7.29 -2.86
C GLY A 30 -9.01 -6.56 -3.67
N GLY A 31 -7.88 -6.20 -3.04
CA GLY A 31 -6.80 -5.44 -3.70
C GLY A 31 -7.03 -3.92 -3.80
N THR A 32 -8.11 -3.42 -3.20
CA THR A 32 -8.40 -1.98 -3.14
C THR A 32 -8.39 -1.48 -1.70
N ILE A 33 -8.04 -0.20 -1.51
CA ILE A 33 -8.19 0.47 -0.22
C ILE A 33 -9.69 0.62 0.05
N ASP A 34 -10.17 -0.05 1.09
CA ASP A 34 -11.56 0.04 1.56
C ASP A 34 -11.76 1.26 2.45
N ALA A 35 -10.82 1.49 3.37
CA ALA A 35 -10.86 2.62 4.30
C ALA A 35 -9.48 3.01 4.83
N VAL A 36 -9.34 4.28 5.23
CA VAL A 36 -8.22 4.76 6.06
C VAL A 36 -8.77 5.12 7.44
N LEU A 37 -8.41 4.32 8.43
CA LEU A 37 -8.98 4.33 9.77
C LEU A 37 -8.02 4.97 10.78
N PRO A 38 -8.49 5.36 11.99
CA PRO A 38 -7.62 5.68 13.10
C PRO A 38 -6.63 4.54 13.40
N TYR A 39 -5.42 4.89 13.85
CA TYR A 39 -4.34 3.93 14.14
C TYR A 39 -4.78 2.79 15.07
N ASP A 40 -5.48 3.13 16.16
CA ASP A 40 -5.92 2.19 17.20
C ASP A 40 -7.20 1.42 16.86
N THR A 41 -7.66 1.46 15.60
CA THR A 41 -8.88 0.74 15.19
C THR A 41 -8.70 -0.76 15.39
N GLY A 42 -9.71 -1.42 15.98
CA GLY A 42 -9.73 -2.86 16.19
C GLY A 42 -9.69 -3.66 14.89
N MET A 43 -9.10 -4.86 14.93
CA MET A 43 -8.91 -5.70 13.74
C MET A 43 -10.13 -6.58 13.47
N PRO A 44 -10.65 -6.58 12.22
CA PRO A 44 -11.60 -7.60 11.78
C PRO A 44 -11.02 -9.01 11.98
N ALA A 45 -11.85 -9.95 12.41
CA ALA A 45 -11.42 -11.33 12.58
C ALA A 45 -10.97 -11.91 11.23
N GLY A 46 -9.76 -12.45 11.17
CA GLY A 46 -9.20 -13.07 9.96
C GLY A 46 -8.38 -12.12 9.05
N ALA A 47 -8.40 -10.81 9.30
CA ALA A 47 -7.55 -9.88 8.57
C ALA A 47 -6.08 -10.04 9.00
N ARG A 48 -5.16 -10.03 8.02
CA ARG A 48 -3.72 -10.00 8.29
C ARG A 48 -3.30 -8.58 8.67
N LEU A 49 -2.57 -8.43 9.78
CA LEU A 49 -1.98 -7.15 10.18
C LEU A 49 -0.50 -7.09 9.78
N GLU A 50 -0.13 -6.02 9.08
CA GLU A 50 1.26 -5.58 8.95
C GLU A 50 1.41 -4.24 9.68
N ASP A 51 2.19 -4.25 10.76
CA ASP A 51 2.53 -3.06 11.51
C ASP A 51 3.96 -2.63 11.18
N PHE A 52 4.08 -1.44 10.61
CA PHE A 52 5.33 -0.84 10.19
C PHE A 52 5.92 0.09 11.26
N GLY A 53 5.29 0.20 12.43
CA GLY A 53 5.72 1.07 13.51
C GLY A 53 5.90 2.50 13.02
N ASP A 54 7.15 2.96 13.00
CA ASP A 54 7.49 4.30 12.56
C ASP A 54 7.87 4.42 11.09
N ASP A 55 7.88 3.39 10.25
CA ASP A 55 8.18 3.56 8.82
C ASP A 55 7.10 4.36 8.08
N VAL A 56 7.46 5.06 7.00
CA VAL A 56 6.48 5.86 6.25
C VAL A 56 5.69 4.95 5.30
N LEU A 57 4.36 4.98 5.42
CA LEU A 57 3.45 4.40 4.43
C LEU A 57 3.03 5.47 3.43
N LEU A 58 3.51 5.36 2.20
CA LEU A 58 3.26 6.30 1.10
C LEU A 58 2.33 5.66 0.06
N PRO A 59 1.54 6.47 -0.69
CA PRO A 59 0.94 6.00 -1.93
C PRO A 59 2.00 5.45 -2.89
N GLY A 60 1.64 4.44 -3.67
CA GLY A 60 2.50 3.96 -4.75
C GLY A 60 2.85 5.10 -5.71
N LEU A 61 4.12 5.24 -6.04
CA LEU A 61 4.57 6.27 -6.98
C LEU A 61 4.13 5.91 -8.40
N VAL A 62 3.86 6.95 -9.19
CA VAL A 62 3.56 6.80 -10.63
C VAL A 62 4.72 7.41 -11.39
N ASP A 63 5.56 6.54 -11.96
CA ASP A 63 6.57 6.96 -12.92
C ASP A 63 6.02 6.86 -14.33
N THR A 64 5.82 8.02 -14.97
CA THR A 64 5.24 8.11 -16.32
C THR A 64 6.30 8.04 -17.42
N HIS A 65 7.59 8.06 -17.06
CA HIS A 65 8.67 8.14 -18.03
C HIS A 65 9.76 7.13 -17.69
N VAL A 66 9.52 5.89 -18.09
CA VAL A 66 10.49 4.80 -18.02
C VAL A 66 10.87 4.31 -19.41
N HIS A 67 12.08 3.76 -19.52
CA HIS A 67 12.53 3.04 -20.71
C HIS A 67 12.85 1.61 -20.33
N VAL A 68 11.81 0.75 -20.30
CA VAL A 68 12.00 -0.71 -20.25
C VAL A 68 12.21 -1.19 -21.68
N ASN A 69 13.38 -1.78 -21.95
CA ASN A 69 13.81 -2.09 -23.31
C ASN A 69 13.65 -3.59 -23.68
N ASP A 70 12.78 -4.28 -22.95
CA ASP A 70 12.41 -5.67 -23.20
C ASP A 70 11.13 -5.72 -24.07
N PRO A 71 11.12 -6.41 -25.22
CA PRO A 71 12.21 -7.21 -25.80
C PRO A 71 13.18 -6.45 -26.70
N GLY A 72 14.40 -6.98 -26.83
CA GLY A 72 15.38 -6.60 -27.85
C GLY A 72 16.64 -5.90 -27.32
N ARG A 73 16.55 -5.20 -26.18
CA ARG A 73 17.69 -4.64 -25.44
C ARG A 73 17.52 -4.83 -23.93
N THR A 74 17.05 -6.02 -23.54
CA THR A 74 16.79 -6.39 -22.14
C THR A 74 18.04 -6.22 -21.25
N GLU A 75 19.24 -6.32 -21.82
CA GLU A 75 20.50 -6.09 -21.11
C GLU A 75 20.74 -4.62 -20.72
N TRP A 76 19.98 -3.67 -21.29
CA TRP A 76 20.00 -2.27 -20.86
C TRP A 76 19.08 -2.07 -19.65
N GLU A 77 17.83 -2.53 -19.76
CA GLU A 77 16.85 -2.56 -18.68
C GLU A 77 15.67 -3.47 -19.08
N GLY A 78 15.26 -4.40 -18.21
CA GLY A 78 14.18 -5.36 -18.48
C GLY A 78 13.10 -5.36 -17.41
N PHE A 79 11.93 -5.98 -17.68
CA PHE A 79 10.78 -5.93 -16.76
C PHE A 79 11.07 -6.47 -15.34
N TYR A 80 12.03 -7.40 -15.20
CA TYR A 80 12.37 -7.99 -13.91
C TYR A 80 13.28 -7.12 -13.05
N THR A 81 14.02 -6.20 -13.66
CA THR A 81 15.00 -5.33 -12.98
C THR A 81 14.56 -3.88 -12.94
N ALA A 82 13.63 -3.48 -13.81
CA ALA A 82 13.08 -2.14 -13.86
C ALA A 82 12.39 -1.80 -12.54
N THR A 83 12.63 -0.58 -12.06
CA THR A 83 12.02 0.02 -10.87
C THR A 83 11.33 1.30 -11.22
#